data_AF-X1JIB9-F1
#
_entry.id   AF-X1JIB9-F1
#
_cell.length_a   1.000
_cell.length_b   1.000
_cell.length_c   1.000
_cell.angle_alpha   90.00
_cell.angle_beta   90.00
_cell.angle_gamma   90.00
#
_symmetry.space_group_name_H-M   'P 1'
#
loop_
_entity.id
_entity.type
_entity.pdbx_description
1 polymer ?
#
loop_
_entity_poly.entity_id
_entity_poly.type
_entity_poly.pdbx_seq_one_letter_code
_entity_poly.pdbx_strand_id
1 'polypeptide(L)'
;MKVWSDETWKYKTPTDFQFRPGMLSWNYWAGADAGFTVATPNGRNKATFLSNAICPSNGVDLKGPTAVTNSVGVVLGGKTEEGDYINY
;
A
#
# COMPACT_ATOMS: atom_id res chain seq x y z
N MET A 1 5.86 1.19 0.47
CA MET A 1 5.84 2.17 -0.64
C MET A 1 7.22 2.40 -1.21
N LYS A 2 8.15 3.02 -0.47
CA LYS A 2 9.51 3.35 -0.94
C LYS A 2 10.17 2.33 -1.88
N VAL A 3 10.39 1.09 -1.43
CA VAL A 3 11.07 0.06 -2.25
C VAL A 3 10.36 -0.18 -3.59
N TRP A 4 9.04 -0.36 -3.57
CA TRP A 4 8.24 -0.58 -4.79
C TRP A 4 8.21 0.65 -5.70
N SER A 5 8.05 1.83 -5.10
CA SER A 5 7.97 3.09 -5.84
C SER A 5 9.30 3.43 -6.51
N ASP A 6 10.40 3.38 -5.77
CA ASP A 6 11.74 3.64 -6.26
C ASP A 6 12.13 2.67 -7.38
N GLU A 7 11.71 1.40 -7.29
CA GLU A 7 11.93 0.42 -8.34
C GLU A 7 11.16 0.80 -9.61
N THR A 8 9.88 1.11 -9.47
CA THR A 8 9.00 1.46 -10.60
C THR A 8 9.51 2.68 -11.37
N TRP A 9 10.01 3.70 -10.66
CA TRP A 9 10.54 4.93 -11.26
C TRP A 9 11.76 4.70 -12.17
N LYS A 10 12.47 3.58 -12.06
CA LYS A 10 13.64 3.28 -12.90
C LYS A 10 13.28 2.96 -14.36
N TYR A 11 12.01 2.68 -14.66
CA TYR A 11 11.60 2.14 -15.93
C TYR A 11 10.80 3.13 -16.79
N LYS A 12 10.88 2.93 -18.11
CA LYS A 12 10.04 3.60 -19.11
C LYS A 12 9.36 2.58 -20.02
N THR A 13 8.20 2.92 -20.55
CA THR A 13 7.48 2.09 -21.54
C THR A 13 8.25 2.06 -22.86
N PRO A 14 7.94 1.12 -23.77
CA PRO A 14 8.51 1.11 -25.13
C PRO A 14 8.21 2.39 -25.95
N THR A 15 7.23 3.18 -25.51
CA THR A 15 6.83 4.47 -26.09
C THR A 15 7.39 5.67 -25.31
N ASP A 16 8.44 5.46 -24.50
CA ASP A 16 9.18 6.46 -23.70
C ASP A 16 8.37 7.18 -22.59
N PHE A 17 7.24 6.61 -22.16
CA PHE A 17 6.50 7.14 -21.01
C PHE A 17 7.05 6.62 -19.69
N GLN A 18 7.08 7.49 -18.68
CA GLN A 18 7.53 7.13 -17.34
C GLN A 18 6.56 6.17 -16.66
N PHE A 19 7.06 5.05 -16.14
CA PHE A 19 6.27 4.20 -15.24
C PHE A 19 6.02 4.96 -13.92
N ARG A 20 4.78 4.86 -13.40
CA ARG A 20 4.36 5.49 -12.16
C ARG A 20 3.85 4.43 -11.19
N PRO A 21 4.38 4.36 -9.96
CA PRO A 21 3.94 3.36 -8.99
C PRO A 21 2.50 3.62 -8.55
N GLY A 22 1.70 2.56 -8.55
CA GLY A 22 0.34 2.56 -8.04
C GLY A 22 0.18 1.52 -6.94
N MET A 23 -0.78 1.76 -6.04
CA MET A 23 -1.14 0.83 -4.97
C MET A 23 -2.66 0.68 -4.93
N LEU A 24 -3.17 -0.32 -5.65
CA LEU A 24 -4.58 -0.65 -5.77
C LEU A 24 -4.70 -2.17 -5.92
N SER A 25 -5.53 -2.81 -5.10
CA SER A 25 -5.63 -4.27 -5.09
C SER A 25 -6.93 -4.84 -5.66
N TRP A 26 -7.90 -4.00 -6.08
CA TRP A 26 -9.22 -4.44 -6.55
C TRP A 26 -9.80 -5.54 -5.64
N ASN A 27 -10.05 -6.74 -6.17
CA ASN A 27 -10.45 -7.92 -5.41
C ASN A 27 -9.31 -8.94 -5.27
N TYR A 28 -8.12 -8.68 -5.81
CA TYR A 28 -6.98 -9.60 -5.76
C TYR A 28 -6.50 -9.84 -4.31
N TRP A 29 -6.63 -8.84 -3.43
CA TRP A 29 -6.34 -8.96 -1.99
C TRP A 29 -7.17 -10.03 -1.26
N ALA A 30 -8.29 -10.46 -1.85
CA ALA A 30 -9.17 -11.52 -1.34
C ALA A 30 -9.20 -12.76 -2.26
N GLY A 31 -8.48 -12.72 -3.38
CA GLY A 31 -8.47 -13.75 -4.41
C GLY A 31 -7.23 -14.63 -4.36
N ALA A 32 -6.67 -14.91 -5.55
CA ALA A 32 -5.50 -15.75 -5.72
C ALA A 32 -4.30 -15.27 -4.88
N ASP A 33 -4.04 -13.96 -4.84
CA ASP A 33 -2.91 -13.40 -4.10
C ASP A 33 -3.01 -13.75 -2.61
N ALA A 34 -4.18 -13.60 -2.00
CA ALA A 34 -4.40 -14.05 -0.62
C ALA A 34 -4.29 -15.57 -0.49
N GLY A 35 -5.00 -16.32 -1.33
CA GLY A 35 -5.10 -17.78 -1.24
C GLY A 35 -3.76 -18.50 -1.38
N PHE A 36 -2.85 -17.97 -2.19
CA PHE A 36 -1.52 -18.55 -2.41
C PHE A 36 -0.44 -17.97 -1.50
N THR A 37 -0.69 -16.87 -0.79
CA THR A 37 0.28 -16.31 0.16
C THR A 37 0.29 -17.13 1.46
N VAL A 38 1.49 -17.62 1.81
CA VAL A 38 1.78 -18.32 3.07
C VAL A 38 1.60 -17.42 4.30
N ALA A 39 1.67 -17.98 5.50
CA ALA A 39 1.64 -17.17 6.72
C ALA A 39 2.77 -16.14 6.72
N THR A 40 2.48 -14.91 7.15
CA THR A 40 3.43 -13.79 7.12
C THR A 40 3.81 -13.29 8.52
N PRO A 41 5.00 -12.68 8.71
CA PRO A 41 5.50 -12.28 10.04
C PRO A 41 4.62 -11.32 10.84
N ASN A 42 3.67 -10.63 10.20
CA ASN A 42 2.67 -9.79 10.87
C ASN A 42 1.57 -10.60 11.60
N GLY A 43 1.72 -11.93 11.71
CA GLY A 43 0.75 -12.81 12.35
C GLY A 43 -0.43 -13.20 11.46
N ARG A 44 -0.45 -12.79 10.19
CA ARG A 44 -1.49 -13.21 9.24
C ARG A 44 -1.28 -14.68 8.89
N ASN A 45 -2.31 -15.50 9.09
CA ASN A 45 -2.33 -16.92 8.71
C ASN A 45 -2.31 -17.10 7.19
N LYS A 46 -1.85 -18.27 6.71
CA LYS A 46 -1.88 -18.63 5.29
C LYS A 46 -3.31 -18.53 4.72
N ALA A 47 -3.42 -18.12 3.46
CA ALA A 47 -4.69 -18.12 2.71
C ALA A 47 -5.83 -17.26 3.30
N THR A 48 -5.51 -16.32 4.19
CA THR A 48 -6.46 -15.29 4.64
C THR A 48 -6.28 -14.00 3.86
N PHE A 49 -7.24 -13.08 3.93
CA PHE A 49 -7.17 -11.84 3.16
C PHE A 49 -5.92 -10.99 3.46
N LEU A 50 -5.38 -10.36 2.42
CA LEU A 50 -4.34 -9.34 2.53
C LEU A 50 -4.97 -8.00 2.97
N SER A 51 -4.18 -6.95 3.15
CA SER A 51 -4.76 -5.61 3.22
C SER A 51 -5.32 -5.21 1.85
N ASN A 52 -6.41 -4.45 1.84
CA ASN A 52 -6.90 -3.83 0.61
C ASN A 52 -6.04 -2.58 0.34
N ALA A 53 -5.10 -2.71 -0.59
CA ALA A 53 -4.14 -1.69 -0.96
C ALA A 53 -3.40 -1.12 0.28
N ILE A 54 -3.45 0.20 0.45
CA ILE A 54 -2.76 0.92 1.53
C ILE A 54 -3.57 0.99 2.83
N CYS A 55 -4.76 0.40 2.88
CA CYS A 55 -5.53 0.33 4.11
C CYS A 55 -4.82 -0.55 5.15
N PRO A 56 -5.01 -0.30 6.45
CA PRO A 56 -4.61 -1.23 7.48
C PRO A 56 -5.20 -2.63 7.23
N SER A 57 -4.51 -3.67 7.70
CA SER A 57 -5.11 -5.01 7.74
C SER A 57 -6.37 -5.01 8.62
N ASN A 58 -7.33 -5.88 8.31
CA ASN A 58 -8.58 -5.91 9.07
C ASN A 58 -8.34 -6.15 10.57
N GLY A 59 -8.89 -5.27 11.40
CA GLY A 59 -8.88 -5.43 12.87
C GLY A 59 -7.63 -4.91 13.57
N VAL A 60 -6.66 -4.31 12.86
CA VAL A 60 -5.49 -3.67 13.49
C VAL A 60 -5.66 -2.15 13.67
N ASP A 61 -6.69 -1.58 13.08
CA ASP A 61 -7.08 -0.17 13.10
C ASP A 61 -7.83 0.23 14.39
N LEU A 62 -7.24 -0.07 15.54
CA LEU A 62 -7.86 0.04 16.87
C LEU A 62 -8.04 1.47 17.40
N LYS A 63 -7.46 2.47 16.71
CA LYS A 63 -7.42 3.88 17.17
C LYS A 63 -8.41 4.79 16.45
N GLY A 64 -9.33 4.21 15.68
CA GLY A 64 -10.35 4.94 14.94
C GLY A 64 -9.86 5.55 13.61
N PRO A 65 -10.80 6.10 12.82
CA PRO A 65 -10.56 6.47 11.43
C PRO A 65 -9.55 7.61 11.25
N THR A 66 -9.49 8.58 12.17
CA THR A 66 -8.50 9.67 12.10
C THR A 66 -7.06 9.14 12.19
N ALA A 67 -6.82 8.17 13.08
CA ALA A 67 -5.51 7.54 13.20
C ALA A 67 -5.14 6.74 11.94
N VAL A 68 -6.13 6.11 11.29
CA VAL A 68 -5.95 5.45 9.99
C VAL A 68 -5.52 6.45 8.93
N THR A 69 -6.25 7.56 8.75
CA THR A 69 -5.91 8.60 7.77
C THR A 69 -4.52 9.17 8.01
N ASN A 70 -4.15 9.44 9.26
CA ASN A 70 -2.82 9.95 9.60
C ASN A 70 -1.73 8.92 9.26
N SER A 71 -1.95 7.64 9.57
CA SER A 71 -1.00 6.57 9.28
C SER A 71 -0.80 6.37 7.77
N VAL A 72 -1.89 6.38 6.99
CA VAL A 72 -1.81 6.30 5.52
C VAL A 72 -1.13 7.54 4.94
N GLY A 73 -1.40 8.73 5.49
CA GLY A 73 -0.76 9.98 5.07
C GLY A 73 0.77 9.93 5.15
N VAL A 74 1.33 9.30 6.20
CA VAL A 74 2.79 9.08 6.30
C VAL A 74 3.32 8.23 5.15
N VAL A 75 2.57 7.18 4.76
CA VAL A 75 2.96 6.27 3.68
C VAL A 75 2.91 6.93 2.30
N LEU A 76 2.04 7.92 2.11
CA LEU A 76 1.90 8.71 0.88
C LEU A 76 2.96 9.84 0.75
N GLY A 77 4.04 9.78 1.51
CA GLY A 77 5.11 10.79 1.49
C GLY A 77 5.01 11.83 2.60
N GLY A 78 3.98 11.75 3.45
CA GLY A 78 3.78 12.70 4.56
C GLY A 78 3.20 14.03 4.10
N LYS A 79 3.36 15.03 4.96
CA LYS A 79 2.84 16.39 4.75
C LYS A 79 3.93 17.43 4.99
N THR A 80 3.83 18.57 4.30
CA THR A 80 4.62 19.77 4.61
C THR A 80 4.19 20.38 5.95
N GLU A 81 4.92 21.39 6.44
CA GLU A 81 4.53 22.16 7.63
C GLU A 81 3.19 22.88 7.44
N GLU A 82 2.86 23.29 6.21
CA GLU A 82 1.55 23.87 5.89
C GLU A 82 0.42 22.81 5.72
N GLY A 83 0.76 21.51 5.73
CA GLY A 83 -0.20 20.41 5.69
C GLY A 83 -0.47 19.82 4.31
N ASP A 84 0.25 20.25 3.27
CA ASP A 84 0.11 19.72 1.91
C ASP A 84 0.76 18.35 1.77
N TYR A 85 0.15 17.45 0.99
CA TYR A 85 0.73 16.12 0.75
C TYR A 85 1.95 16.22 -0.17
N ILE A 86 3.07 15.69 0.30
CA ILE A 86 4.34 15.67 -0.45
C ILE A 86 4.25 14.73 -1.67
N ASN A 87 3.36 13.73 -1.59
CA ASN A 87 3.26 12.62 -2.53
C ASN A 87 4.56 11.80 -2.63
N TYR A 88 4.45 10.59 -3.19
CA TYR A 88 5.60 9.71 -3.45
C TYR A 88 5.71 9.42 -4.95
#